data_AF-A0A939V0K5-F1
#
_entry.id   AF-A0A939V0K5-F1
#
_cell.length_a   1.000
_cell.length_b   1.000
_cell.length_c   1.000
_cell.angle_alpha   90.00
_cell.angle_beta   90.00
_cell.angle_gamma   90.00
#
_symmetry.space_group_name_H-M   'P 1'
#
loop_
_entity.id
_entity.type
_entity.pdbx_description
1 polymer ?
#
loop_
_entity_poly.entity_id
_entity_poly.type
_entity_poly.pdbx_seq_one_letter_code
_entity_poly.pdbx_strand_id
1 'polypeptide(L)'
;MGIFGFGKNKDKDNSNEVKEAAGDLSEEMRILNEVEEETEAERFARAEAGRLATEAVAQKRQDAEDMAMRASGEYIDLAGDDRFYLVVDDIPGSVSEVPGGFVVSGIVRGKICRGMDVFVYHANKKTVTSTKVVSLSIAGKKFDEVTDERVVIDLEKGDLPDATTPDEDIEDPVDKFSVITNVMAHETEDPEVGPDNPKLLGLTMEYARFDSDKVFFETLAEAFVHSEFITPVQMSRAGGNKRNIGLMSLKDNEDRTLFPIFTDKICLNRNRPKSIKIDPSNTIAMNFPEAAAIGMRGGHQGILINPFGPVTVRLPLEALQGITGSAAFKREFGDAVENTSVEEVLGGAGARVTPIEKQVEVTLAPPPEAGEYRFMREAIRKYCGAHSDIVKVGIILQTEKDNNARRAYLCVMDCPEERLPEHFKAIVKLCRPFMKAVKEMGAIPIAQAPFAEQYFSQNEYTYNKLMG
;
A
#
# COMPACT_ATOMS: atom_id res chain seq x y z
N MET A 1 83.68 -46.85 46.28
CA MET A 1 83.39 -46.92 47.74
C MET A 1 81.88 -47.00 47.85
N GLY A 2 81.27 -48.19 47.92
CA GLY A 2 81.04 -49.00 49.13
C GLY A 2 79.67 -48.59 49.72
N ILE A 3 78.74 -49.41 50.19
CA ILE A 3 78.62 -50.85 50.52
C ILE A 3 77.12 -51.03 50.93
N PHE A 4 76.49 -52.16 50.56
CA PHE A 4 75.39 -52.95 51.19
C PHE A 4 74.27 -52.26 52.03
N GLY A 5 73.00 -52.71 52.08
CA GLY A 5 72.32 -53.95 51.68
C GLY A 5 71.15 -54.26 52.65
N PHE A 6 70.20 -55.12 52.23
CA PHE A 6 69.14 -55.84 53.00
C PHE A 6 68.04 -55.00 53.70
N GLY A 7 66.74 -55.36 53.77
CA GLY A 7 65.95 -56.53 53.40
C GLY A 7 64.75 -56.69 54.37
N LYS A 8 63.61 -57.20 53.86
CA LYS A 8 62.43 -57.86 54.51
C LYS A 8 61.17 -57.07 54.97
N ASN A 9 60.08 -57.39 54.25
CA ASN A 9 58.70 -57.74 54.62
C ASN A 9 58.01 -57.15 55.87
N LYS A 10 56.77 -56.66 55.65
CA LYS A 10 55.56 -57.22 56.29
C LYS A 10 54.27 -56.78 55.57
N ASP A 11 53.43 -57.77 55.27
CA ASP A 11 52.05 -57.66 54.84
C ASP A 11 51.19 -56.86 55.84
N LYS A 12 50.19 -56.14 55.32
CA LYS A 12 48.83 -56.12 55.87
C LYS A 12 47.83 -55.58 54.85
N ASP A 13 46.74 -56.35 54.73
CA ASP A 13 45.51 -56.11 54.00
C ASP A 13 44.97 -54.67 54.07
N ASN A 14 44.39 -54.21 52.97
CA ASN A 14 42.98 -53.83 53.00
C ASN A 14 42.35 -53.87 51.59
N SER A 15 41.72 -54.99 51.30
CA SER A 15 40.74 -55.14 50.23
C SER A 15 39.50 -54.28 50.54
N ASN A 16 39.42 -53.06 50.01
CA ASN A 16 38.14 -52.35 49.95
C ASN A 16 37.96 -51.32 48.81
N GLU A 17 38.89 -51.19 47.86
CA GLU A 17 38.82 -50.12 46.85
C GLU A 17 38.24 -50.53 45.48
N VAL A 18 37.85 -51.79 45.28
CA VAL A 18 37.52 -52.29 43.91
C VAL A 18 36.02 -52.23 43.58
N LYS A 19 35.17 -51.63 44.42
CA LYS A 19 33.72 -51.49 44.12
C LYS A 19 33.24 -50.07 43.81
N GLU A 20 34.04 -49.03 44.05
CA GLU A 20 33.64 -47.64 43.74
C GLU A 20 34.07 -47.20 42.33
N ALA A 21 35.18 -47.71 41.80
CA ALA A 21 35.72 -47.28 40.51
C ALA A 21 34.91 -47.71 39.26
N ALA A 22 34.01 -48.70 39.37
CA ALA A 22 33.19 -49.15 38.24
C ALA A 22 31.84 -48.42 38.12
N GLY A 23 31.39 -47.77 39.21
CA GLY A 23 30.20 -46.91 39.21
C GLY A 23 30.48 -45.52 38.66
N ASP A 24 31.63 -44.95 39.03
CA ASP A 24 32.05 -43.60 38.59
C ASP A 24 32.24 -43.49 37.07
N LEU A 25 32.88 -44.48 36.42
CA LEU A 25 33.07 -44.48 34.96
C LEU A 25 31.75 -44.60 34.17
N SER A 26 30.71 -45.18 34.78
CA SER A 26 29.36 -45.27 34.20
C SER A 26 28.58 -43.97 34.36
N GLU A 27 28.84 -43.21 35.42
CA GLU A 27 28.17 -41.95 35.73
C GLU A 27 28.81 -40.82 34.93
N GLU A 28 30.14 -40.79 34.79
CA GLU A 28 30.87 -39.86 33.93
C GLU A 28 30.52 -40.00 32.45
N MET A 29 30.42 -41.23 31.92
CA MET A 29 29.97 -41.45 30.53
C MET A 29 28.51 -41.03 30.31
N ARG A 30 27.67 -41.12 31.34
CA ARG A 30 26.27 -40.72 31.26
C ARG A 30 26.12 -39.21 31.27
N ILE A 31 26.91 -38.52 32.09
CA ILE A 31 27.00 -37.05 32.11
C ILE A 31 27.57 -36.52 30.78
N LEU A 32 28.60 -37.17 30.23
CA LEU A 32 29.15 -36.79 28.92
C LEU A 32 28.13 -36.94 27.78
N ASN A 33 27.37 -38.05 27.77
CA ASN A 33 26.31 -38.24 26.78
C ASN A 33 25.16 -37.23 26.94
N GLU A 34 24.75 -36.90 28.17
CA GLU A 34 23.72 -35.88 28.42
C GLU A 34 24.19 -34.49 27.97
N VAL A 35 25.46 -34.14 28.18
CA VAL A 35 26.05 -32.88 27.70
C VAL A 35 26.17 -32.86 26.17
N GLU A 36 26.57 -33.96 25.54
CA GLU A 36 26.61 -34.06 24.07
C GLU A 36 25.20 -33.94 23.48
N GLU A 37 24.19 -34.64 24.02
CA GLU A 37 22.79 -34.55 23.61
C GLU A 37 22.22 -33.12 23.80
N GLU A 38 22.55 -32.44 24.90
CA GLU A 38 22.12 -31.06 25.14
C GLU A 38 22.75 -30.09 24.13
N THR A 39 24.04 -30.26 23.81
CA THR A 39 24.71 -29.43 22.79
C THR A 39 24.23 -29.70 21.35
N GLU A 40 23.84 -30.94 21.04
CA GLU A 40 23.23 -31.28 19.75
C GLU A 40 21.81 -30.72 19.65
N ALA A 41 21.02 -30.78 20.72
CA ALA A 41 19.69 -30.20 20.80
C ALA A 41 19.73 -28.67 20.63
N GLU A 42 20.68 -27.97 21.28
CA GLU A 42 20.86 -26.52 21.11
C GLU A 42 21.28 -26.15 19.67
N ARG A 43 22.17 -26.94 19.05
CA ARG A 43 22.56 -26.73 17.64
C ARG A 43 21.40 -26.94 16.69
N PHE A 44 20.59 -27.98 16.92
CA PHE A 44 19.40 -28.26 16.13
C PHE A 44 18.36 -27.15 16.29
N ALA A 45 18.08 -26.71 17.52
CA ALA A 45 17.15 -25.61 17.80
C ALA A 45 17.61 -24.28 17.16
N ARG A 46 18.91 -23.99 17.17
CA ARG A 46 19.46 -22.79 16.50
C ARG A 46 19.38 -22.88 14.98
N ALA A 47 19.61 -24.06 14.40
CA ALA A 47 19.46 -24.28 12.96
C ALA A 47 17.99 -24.18 12.52
N GLU A 48 17.07 -24.73 13.31
CA GLU A 48 15.63 -24.66 13.06
C GLU A 48 15.11 -23.22 13.20
N ALA A 49 15.53 -22.49 14.24
CA ALA A 49 15.23 -21.07 14.39
C ALA A 49 15.78 -20.24 13.23
N GLY A 50 16.99 -20.54 12.74
CA GLY A 50 17.57 -19.89 11.56
C GLY A 50 16.78 -20.17 10.28
N ARG A 51 16.30 -21.41 10.10
CA ARG A 51 15.44 -21.79 8.96
C ARG A 51 14.10 -21.07 9.01
N LEU A 52 13.42 -21.10 10.16
CA LEU A 52 12.14 -20.43 10.37
C LEU A 52 12.25 -18.91 10.15
N ALA A 53 13.35 -18.29 10.59
CA ALA A 53 13.60 -16.87 10.33
C ALA A 53 13.78 -16.59 8.83
N THR A 54 14.50 -17.47 8.11
CA THR A 54 14.71 -17.33 6.66
C THR A 54 13.39 -17.51 5.89
N GLU A 55 12.57 -18.48 6.29
CA GLU A 55 11.24 -18.73 5.72
C GLU A 55 10.28 -17.55 5.99
N ALA A 56 10.29 -16.99 7.19
CA ALA A 56 9.49 -15.82 7.52
C ALA A 56 9.89 -14.58 6.70
N VAL A 57 11.20 -14.36 6.49
CA VAL A 57 11.69 -13.27 5.62
C VAL A 57 11.29 -13.49 4.16
N ALA A 58 11.38 -14.73 3.66
CA ALA A 58 10.95 -15.07 2.30
C ALA A 58 9.44 -14.86 2.12
N GLN A 59 8.63 -15.29 3.09
CA GLN A 59 7.18 -15.07 3.07
C GLN A 59 6.84 -13.59 3.08
N LYS A 60 7.46 -12.80 3.97
CA LYS A 60 7.24 -11.34 4.02
C LYS A 60 7.56 -10.68 2.68
N ARG A 61 8.65 -11.11 2.03
CA ARG A 61 9.03 -10.61 0.71
C ARG A 61 8.01 -10.97 -0.37
N GLN A 62 7.51 -12.20 -0.37
CA GLN A 62 6.49 -12.64 -1.32
C GLN A 62 5.18 -11.87 -1.12
N ASP A 63 4.72 -11.72 0.13
CA ASP A 63 3.52 -10.94 0.45
C ASP A 63 3.65 -9.47 -0.01
N ALA A 64 4.84 -8.90 0.14
CA ALA A 64 5.15 -7.55 -0.34
C ALA A 64 5.14 -7.44 -1.88
N GLU A 65 5.69 -8.43 -2.58
CA GLU A 65 5.67 -8.50 -4.04
C GLU A 65 4.24 -8.65 -4.58
N ASP A 66 3.40 -9.49 -3.94
CA ASP A 66 1.99 -9.66 -4.28
C ASP A 66 1.17 -8.38 -4.03
N MET A 67 1.43 -7.67 -2.93
CA MET A 67 0.81 -6.38 -2.65
C MET A 67 1.19 -5.33 -3.70
N ALA A 68 2.47 -5.25 -4.06
CA ALA A 68 2.96 -4.33 -5.08
C ALA A 68 2.36 -4.66 -6.46
N MET A 69 2.28 -5.94 -6.83
CA MET A 69 1.68 -6.40 -8.09
C MET A 69 0.19 -6.05 -8.18
N ARG A 70 -0.57 -6.30 -7.11
CA ARG A 70 -1.99 -5.94 -7.07
C ARG A 70 -2.17 -4.43 -7.20
N ALA A 71 -1.39 -3.67 -6.44
CA ALA A 71 -1.47 -2.21 -6.46
C ALA A 71 -1.16 -1.65 -7.84
N SER A 72 -0.07 -2.08 -8.47
CA SER A 72 0.29 -1.59 -9.79
C SER A 72 -0.69 -2.05 -10.87
N GLY A 73 -1.13 -3.31 -10.84
CA GLY A 73 -2.10 -3.85 -11.80
C GLY A 73 -3.41 -3.08 -11.76
N GLU A 74 -3.96 -2.86 -10.57
CA GLU A 74 -5.20 -2.09 -10.43
C GLU A 74 -5.03 -0.61 -10.85
N TYR A 75 -3.86 -0.01 -10.66
CA TYR A 75 -3.60 1.35 -11.15
C TYR A 75 -3.57 1.40 -12.68
N ILE A 76 -2.80 0.49 -13.30
CA ILE A 76 -2.60 0.43 -14.75
C ILE A 76 -3.92 0.11 -15.45
N ASP A 77 -4.70 -0.83 -14.93
CA ASP A 77 -6.03 -1.16 -15.43
C ASP A 77 -6.99 0.04 -15.39
N LEU A 78 -6.90 0.87 -14.35
CA LEU A 78 -7.70 2.10 -14.22
C LEU A 78 -7.23 3.21 -15.16
N ALA A 79 -5.93 3.30 -15.42
CA ALA A 79 -5.36 4.25 -16.37
C ALA A 79 -5.85 3.94 -17.80
N GLY A 80 -6.00 2.65 -18.12
CA GLY A 80 -6.58 2.18 -19.38
C GLY A 80 -5.68 2.41 -20.60
N ASP A 81 -4.40 2.72 -20.38
CA ASP A 81 -3.37 2.90 -21.39
C ASP A 81 -2.18 1.95 -21.17
N ASP A 82 -1.30 1.84 -22.17
CA ASP A 82 -0.12 0.96 -22.14
C ASP A 82 1.01 1.54 -21.27
N ARG A 83 0.67 2.06 -20.08
CA ARG A 83 1.66 2.57 -19.12
C ARG A 83 2.43 1.43 -18.47
N PHE A 84 3.69 1.69 -18.17
CA PHE A 84 4.47 0.83 -17.30
C PHE A 84 5.26 1.64 -16.28
N TYR A 85 5.63 1.00 -15.18
CA TYR A 85 6.54 1.56 -14.17
C TYR A 85 7.60 0.51 -13.81
N LEU A 86 8.83 0.95 -13.64
CA LEU A 86 9.91 0.14 -13.08
C LEU A 86 10.69 0.99 -12.10
N VAL A 87 10.88 0.48 -10.88
CA VAL A 87 11.83 1.02 -9.93
C VAL A 87 13.13 0.24 -10.07
N VAL A 88 14.24 0.95 -10.27
CA VAL A 88 15.58 0.35 -10.38
C VAL A 88 15.96 -0.24 -9.02
N ASP A 89 16.11 -1.56 -8.94
CA ASP A 89 16.50 -2.25 -7.71
C ASP A 89 17.98 -2.64 -7.68
N ASP A 90 18.62 -2.75 -8.85
CA ASP A 90 20.03 -3.11 -9.01
C ASP A 90 20.58 -2.61 -10.35
N ILE A 91 21.89 -2.33 -10.39
CA ILE A 91 22.65 -1.85 -11.56
C ILE A 91 23.66 -2.94 -11.90
N PRO A 92 23.34 -3.86 -12.83
CA PRO A 92 24.24 -4.94 -13.15
C PRO A 92 25.55 -4.40 -13.71
N GLY A 93 26.71 -4.93 -13.25
CA GLY A 93 28.03 -4.56 -13.78
C GLY A 93 28.30 -4.96 -15.24
N SER A 94 27.26 -5.31 -16.01
CA SER A 94 27.32 -5.57 -17.43
C SER A 94 27.45 -4.28 -18.23
N VAL A 95 28.31 -4.31 -19.26
CA VAL A 95 28.48 -3.18 -20.18
C VAL A 95 27.29 -3.12 -21.14
N SER A 96 26.73 -1.93 -21.33
CA SER A 96 25.69 -1.64 -22.33
C SER A 96 26.12 -2.05 -23.74
N GLU A 97 25.17 -2.52 -24.55
CA GLU A 97 25.39 -2.90 -25.94
C GLU A 97 25.63 -1.69 -26.85
N VAL A 98 25.19 -0.50 -26.41
CA VAL A 98 25.38 0.76 -27.13
C VAL A 98 26.40 1.66 -26.43
N PRO A 99 27.25 2.38 -27.19
CA PRO A 99 28.23 3.30 -26.61
C PRO A 99 27.56 4.38 -25.74
N GLY A 100 27.98 4.47 -24.48
CA GLY A 100 27.46 5.46 -23.52
C GLY A 100 26.07 5.15 -22.96
N GLY A 101 25.45 4.04 -23.36
CA GLY A 101 24.24 3.53 -22.72
C GLY A 101 24.52 2.91 -21.36
N PHE A 102 23.47 2.47 -20.68
CA PHE A 102 23.55 1.94 -19.33
C PHE A 102 22.53 0.83 -19.09
N VAL A 103 22.91 -0.09 -18.19
CA VAL A 103 22.12 -1.28 -17.88
C VAL A 103 21.59 -1.18 -16.46
N VAL A 104 20.29 -1.43 -16.31
CA VAL A 104 19.61 -1.42 -15.01
C VAL A 104 18.73 -2.64 -14.88
N SER A 105 18.31 -2.95 -13.66
CA SER A 105 17.35 -4.02 -13.42
C SER A 105 16.30 -3.64 -12.39
N GLY A 106 15.13 -4.24 -12.54
CA GLY A 106 13.97 -4.00 -11.69
C GLY A 106 12.78 -4.84 -12.15
N ILE A 107 11.68 -4.75 -11.41
CA ILE A 107 10.42 -5.37 -11.80
C ILE A 107 9.64 -4.37 -12.64
N VAL A 108 9.28 -4.77 -13.87
CA VAL A 108 8.34 -4.01 -14.68
C VAL A 108 6.96 -4.24 -14.12
N ARG A 109 6.18 -3.18 -13.93
CA ARG A 109 4.75 -3.22 -13.69
C ARG A 109 4.04 -2.70 -14.93
N GLY A 110 3.17 -3.49 -15.54
CA GLY A 110 2.64 -3.25 -16.88
C GLY A 110 3.56 -3.84 -17.94
N LYS A 111 3.55 -3.25 -19.14
CA LYS A 111 4.19 -3.82 -20.33
C LYS A 111 5.27 -2.90 -20.89
N ILE A 112 6.46 -3.45 -21.11
CA ILE A 112 7.58 -2.77 -21.76
C ILE A 112 7.98 -3.49 -23.05
N CYS A 113 8.34 -2.72 -24.08
CA CYS A 113 8.79 -3.25 -25.36
C CYS A 113 10.17 -2.69 -25.72
N ARG A 114 10.92 -3.48 -26.49
CA ARG A 114 12.14 -3.02 -27.15
C ARG A 114 11.84 -1.86 -28.10
N GLY A 115 12.70 -0.84 -28.10
CA GLY A 115 12.60 0.36 -28.94
C GLY A 115 11.66 1.44 -28.39
N MET A 116 11.00 1.19 -27.26
CA MET A 116 10.11 2.14 -26.59
C MET A 116 10.89 3.34 -26.06
N ASP A 117 10.31 4.54 -26.24
CA ASP A 117 10.80 5.77 -25.62
C ASP A 117 10.34 5.82 -24.16
N VAL A 118 11.26 6.13 -23.25
CA VAL A 118 11.06 6.09 -21.80
C VAL A 118 11.70 7.28 -21.12
N PHE A 119 11.20 7.60 -19.94
CA PHE A 119 11.69 8.65 -19.07
C PHE A 119 12.31 8.03 -17.82
N VAL A 120 13.52 8.48 -17.49
CA VAL A 120 14.23 8.11 -16.26
C VAL A 120 14.14 9.26 -15.28
N TYR A 121 13.38 9.03 -14.21
CA TYR A 121 13.30 9.91 -13.05
C TYR A 121 14.35 9.47 -12.05
N HIS A 122 15.47 10.19 -12.03
CA HIS A 122 16.62 9.86 -11.21
C HIS A 122 16.30 9.96 -9.71
N ALA A 123 16.85 9.06 -8.90
CA ALA A 123 16.61 9.04 -7.46
C ALA A 123 17.06 10.34 -6.79
N ASN A 124 18.32 10.75 -7.02
CA ASN A 124 18.99 11.84 -6.33
C ASN A 124 19.19 13.10 -7.19
N LYS A 125 18.58 13.15 -8.38
CA LYS A 125 18.72 14.26 -9.32
C LYS A 125 17.33 14.77 -9.70
N LYS A 126 17.18 16.09 -9.81
CA LYS A 126 15.93 16.74 -10.27
C LYS A 126 15.72 16.64 -11.78
N THR A 127 16.71 16.15 -12.50
CA THR A 127 16.67 15.98 -13.94
C THR A 127 15.88 14.74 -14.32
N VAL A 128 15.14 14.83 -15.42
CA VAL A 128 14.51 13.68 -16.09
C VAL A 128 15.25 13.44 -17.39
N THR A 129 15.59 12.18 -17.67
CA THR A 129 16.25 11.81 -18.93
C THR A 129 15.26 11.13 -19.85
N SER A 130 15.13 11.63 -21.08
CA SER A 130 14.46 10.91 -22.16
C SER A 130 15.46 9.94 -22.82
N THR A 131 15.08 8.68 -22.97
CA THR A 131 15.92 7.64 -23.59
C THR A 131 15.06 6.54 -24.24
N LYS A 132 15.70 5.54 -24.82
CA LYS A 132 15.07 4.42 -25.54
C LYS A 132 15.54 3.07 -25.02
N VAL A 133 14.63 2.11 -24.97
CA VAL A 133 14.90 0.70 -24.63
C VAL A 133 15.65 0.01 -25.78
N VAL A 134 16.89 -0.39 -25.55
CA VAL A 134 17.73 -1.10 -26.53
C VAL A 134 17.45 -2.59 -26.51
N SER A 135 17.44 -3.18 -25.31
CA SER A 135 17.20 -4.60 -25.12
C SER A 135 16.58 -4.90 -23.75
N LEU A 136 15.84 -6.01 -23.69
CA LEU A 136 15.23 -6.55 -22.49
C LEU A 136 15.77 -7.96 -22.30
N SER A 137 16.24 -8.30 -21.10
CA SER A 137 16.70 -9.66 -20.82
C SER A 137 16.26 -10.22 -19.47
N ILE A 138 15.91 -11.51 -19.47
CA ILE A 138 15.54 -12.28 -18.28
C ILE A 138 16.46 -13.50 -18.24
N ALA A 139 17.23 -13.65 -17.15
CA ALA A 139 18.23 -14.71 -17.01
C ALA A 139 19.16 -14.84 -18.24
N GLY A 140 19.57 -13.70 -18.82
CA GLY A 140 20.47 -13.63 -19.98
C GLY A 140 19.83 -13.92 -21.34
N LYS A 141 18.53 -14.25 -21.41
CA LYS A 141 17.79 -14.40 -22.67
C LYS A 141 17.15 -13.07 -23.04
N LYS A 142 17.23 -12.68 -24.31
CA LYS A 142 16.63 -11.44 -24.82
C LYS A 142 15.17 -11.61 -25.21
N PHE A 143 14.37 -10.58 -24.99
CA PHE A 143 12.95 -10.51 -25.30
C PHE A 143 12.63 -9.20 -26.04
N ASP A 144 11.61 -9.22 -26.89
CA ASP A 144 11.08 -8.00 -27.53
C ASP A 144 10.03 -7.31 -26.65
N GLU A 145 9.39 -8.05 -25.75
CA GLU A 145 8.32 -7.60 -24.88
C GLU A 145 8.37 -8.36 -23.55
N VAL A 146 8.13 -7.64 -22.44
CA VAL A 146 8.06 -8.19 -21.07
C VAL A 146 6.92 -7.50 -20.31
N THR A 147 6.19 -8.27 -19.51
CA THR A 147 5.07 -7.79 -18.69
C THR A 147 5.18 -8.33 -17.27
N ASP A 148 5.01 -7.47 -16.27
CA ASP A 148 4.90 -7.82 -14.84
C ASP A 148 6.02 -8.75 -14.31
N GLU A 149 7.26 -8.54 -14.76
CA GLU A 149 8.38 -9.45 -14.49
C GLU A 149 9.69 -8.69 -14.23
N ARG A 150 10.61 -9.33 -13.48
CA ARG A 150 11.95 -8.80 -13.27
C ARG A 150 12.79 -8.92 -14.53
N VAL A 151 13.31 -7.78 -14.98
CA VAL A 151 14.05 -7.66 -16.23
C VAL A 151 15.34 -6.87 -16.02
N VAL A 152 16.35 -7.19 -16.84
CA VAL A 152 17.53 -6.35 -17.06
C VAL A 152 17.30 -5.57 -18.34
N ILE A 153 17.31 -4.25 -18.26
CA ILE A 153 17.05 -3.32 -19.35
C ILE A 153 18.36 -2.65 -19.74
N ASP A 154 18.65 -2.69 -21.03
CA ASP A 154 19.69 -1.88 -21.64
C ASP A 154 19.05 -0.63 -22.26
N LEU A 155 19.54 0.55 -21.87
CA LEU A 155 19.01 1.85 -22.27
C LEU A 155 20.07 2.63 -23.05
N GLU A 156 19.63 3.36 -24.06
CA GLU A 156 20.49 4.34 -24.71
C GLU A 156 20.93 5.42 -23.71
N LYS A 157 22.01 6.14 -24.04
CA LYS A 157 22.44 7.28 -23.24
C LYS A 157 21.33 8.35 -23.10
N GLY A 158 20.56 8.53 -24.16
CA GLY A 158 19.55 9.59 -24.25
C GLY A 158 20.17 10.97 -24.04
N ASP A 159 19.45 11.82 -23.31
CA ASP A 159 19.85 13.19 -23.01
C ASP A 159 20.76 13.32 -21.76
N LEU A 160 21.40 12.24 -21.31
CA LEU A 160 22.35 12.32 -20.20
C LEU A 160 23.56 13.20 -20.58
N PRO A 161 24.00 14.10 -19.68
CA PRO A 161 25.16 14.95 -19.95
C PRO A 161 26.43 14.11 -20.14
N ASP A 162 27.35 14.61 -20.97
CA ASP A 162 28.70 14.06 -21.06
C ASP A 162 29.43 14.18 -19.72
N ALA A 163 30.25 13.18 -19.38
CA ALA A 163 31.14 13.28 -18.24
C ALA A 163 32.11 14.45 -18.44
N THR A 164 31.92 15.54 -17.70
CA THR A 164 32.64 16.80 -17.97
C THR A 164 34.03 16.86 -17.32
N THR A 165 34.39 15.91 -16.43
CA THR A 165 35.78 15.70 -15.99
C THR A 165 36.04 14.23 -15.61
N PRO A 166 37.28 13.71 -15.76
CA PRO A 166 37.63 12.35 -15.33
C PRO A 166 37.67 12.13 -13.80
N ASP A 167 37.59 13.21 -13.01
CA ASP A 167 37.79 13.21 -11.56
C ASP A 167 36.51 13.53 -10.76
N GLU A 168 35.36 13.71 -11.43
CA GLU A 168 34.06 13.65 -10.75
C GLU A 168 33.49 12.26 -10.99
N ASP A 169 33.36 11.51 -9.90
CA ASP A 169 32.62 10.27 -9.78
C ASP A 169 31.17 10.47 -10.29
N ILE A 170 30.96 10.38 -11.60
CA ILE A 170 29.68 9.99 -12.18
C ILE A 170 29.60 8.49 -11.95
N GLU A 171 29.45 8.11 -10.68
CA GLU A 171 29.67 6.74 -10.20
C GLU A 171 28.64 5.78 -10.78
N ASP A 172 27.46 6.25 -11.20
CA ASP A 172 26.55 5.54 -12.10
C ASP A 172 25.67 6.55 -12.89
N PRO A 173 25.34 6.27 -14.16
CA PRO A 173 24.46 7.14 -14.96
C PRO A 173 23.02 7.20 -14.40
N VAL A 174 22.61 6.17 -13.64
CA VAL A 174 21.29 6.05 -13.00
C VAL A 174 21.47 5.48 -11.60
N ASP A 175 20.80 6.06 -10.62
CA ASP A 175 20.86 5.61 -9.21
C ASP A 175 19.84 4.50 -8.92
N LYS A 176 20.13 3.65 -7.92
CA LYS A 176 19.12 2.76 -7.31
C LYS A 176 17.91 3.59 -6.86
N PHE A 177 16.70 3.04 -7.05
CA PHE A 177 15.41 3.69 -6.82
C PHE A 177 15.04 4.81 -7.79
N SER A 178 15.78 4.98 -8.88
CA SER A 178 15.28 5.73 -10.03
C SER A 178 14.04 5.04 -10.60
N VAL A 179 13.09 5.82 -11.12
CA VAL A 179 11.87 5.32 -11.73
C VAL A 179 11.96 5.45 -13.24
N ILE A 180 11.69 4.36 -13.94
CA ILE A 180 11.65 4.30 -15.40
C ILE A 180 10.21 4.03 -15.83
N THR A 181 9.69 4.86 -16.72
CA THR A 181 8.32 4.76 -17.21
C THR A 181 8.19 5.42 -18.57
N ASN A 182 7.19 5.05 -19.38
CA ASN A 182 6.81 5.78 -20.58
C ASN A 182 5.92 7.02 -20.29
N VAL A 183 5.68 7.34 -19.02
CA VAL A 183 4.89 8.50 -18.61
C VAL A 183 5.79 9.72 -18.40
N MET A 184 5.54 10.78 -19.17
CA MET A 184 6.14 12.09 -18.93
C MET A 184 5.33 12.83 -17.85
N ALA A 185 6.01 13.43 -16.88
CA ALA A 185 5.39 14.33 -15.92
C ALA A 185 4.90 15.58 -16.66
N HIS A 186 3.70 16.03 -16.32
CA HIS A 186 3.14 17.28 -16.83
C HIS A 186 3.08 18.25 -15.65
N GLU A 187 3.66 19.44 -15.79
CA GLU A 187 3.40 20.53 -14.85
C GLU A 187 1.93 20.96 -14.99
N THR A 188 1.25 21.21 -13.88
CA THR A 188 -0.19 21.51 -13.88
C THR A 188 -0.46 22.93 -14.39
N GLU A 189 -0.31 23.18 -15.71
CA GLU A 189 -0.77 24.43 -16.33
C GLU A 189 -2.31 24.49 -16.42
N ASP A 190 -2.96 23.32 -16.47
CA ASP A 190 -4.41 23.17 -16.53
C ASP A 190 -4.97 22.36 -15.33
N PRO A 191 -5.75 22.99 -14.42
CA PRO A 191 -6.45 22.29 -13.34
C PRO A 191 -7.40 21.17 -13.82
N GLU A 192 -7.89 21.25 -15.07
CA GLU A 192 -8.73 20.21 -15.68
C GLU A 192 -7.95 18.97 -16.11
N VAL A 193 -6.61 19.01 -16.14
CA VAL A 193 -5.77 17.82 -16.36
C VAL A 193 -5.24 17.27 -15.04
N GLY A 194 -4.86 18.15 -14.10
CA GLY A 194 -4.26 17.75 -12.81
C GLY A 194 -2.82 17.24 -12.97
N PRO A 195 -2.09 17.05 -11.86
CA PRO A 195 -0.70 16.62 -11.90
C PRO A 195 -0.59 15.16 -12.32
N ASP A 196 0.52 14.83 -12.98
CA ASP A 196 0.97 13.45 -13.17
C ASP A 196 2.32 13.29 -12.46
N ASN A 197 2.39 12.41 -11.45
CA ASN A 197 3.57 12.23 -10.61
C ASN A 197 4.22 10.85 -10.83
N PRO A 198 4.82 10.59 -12.00
CA PRO A 198 5.33 9.27 -12.35
C PRO A 198 6.41 8.75 -11.38
N LYS A 199 7.36 9.60 -10.94
CA LYS A 199 8.38 9.23 -9.94
C LYS A 199 7.72 8.78 -8.63
N LEU A 200 6.79 9.58 -8.11
CA LEU A 200 6.14 9.26 -6.85
C LEU A 200 5.27 8.01 -6.97
N LEU A 201 4.50 7.88 -8.04
CA LEU A 201 3.66 6.72 -8.31
C LEU A 201 4.48 5.43 -8.36
N GLY A 202 5.54 5.39 -9.16
CA GLY A 202 6.41 4.22 -9.26
C GLY A 202 7.01 3.81 -7.91
N LEU A 203 7.48 4.78 -7.12
CA LEU A 203 8.00 4.51 -5.77
C LEU A 203 6.89 3.99 -4.84
N THR A 204 5.71 4.61 -4.83
CA THR A 204 4.61 4.17 -3.94
C THR A 204 4.16 2.75 -4.26
N MET A 205 4.12 2.33 -5.53
CA MET A 205 3.77 0.95 -5.91
C MET A 205 4.72 -0.09 -5.31
N GLU A 206 6.00 0.26 -5.14
CA GLU A 206 7.01 -0.65 -4.58
C GLU A 206 7.24 -0.47 -3.06
N TYR A 207 6.44 0.38 -2.40
CA TYR A 207 6.58 0.72 -0.98
C TYR A 207 6.67 -0.52 -0.08
N ALA A 208 5.81 -1.52 -0.31
CA ALA A 208 5.78 -2.74 0.51
C ALA A 208 7.07 -3.56 0.40
N ARG A 209 7.75 -3.55 -0.77
CA ARG A 209 8.97 -4.32 -1.02
C ARG A 209 10.20 -3.68 -0.40
N PHE A 210 10.21 -2.35 -0.29
CA PHE A 210 11.34 -1.57 0.21
C PHE A 210 11.03 -0.88 1.55
N ASP A 211 10.06 -1.40 2.30
CA ASP A 211 9.53 -0.86 3.58
C ASP A 211 10.56 -0.73 4.72
N SER A 212 11.78 -1.21 4.49
CA SER A 212 12.89 -1.23 5.43
C SER A 212 14.19 -0.67 4.84
N ASP A 213 14.20 -0.26 3.57
CA ASP A 213 15.37 0.33 2.92
C ASP A 213 15.39 1.86 3.16
N LYS A 214 16.38 2.32 3.91
CA LYS A 214 16.52 3.73 4.29
C LYS A 214 16.72 4.65 3.09
N VAL A 215 17.47 4.19 2.07
CA VAL A 215 17.73 4.99 0.86
C VAL A 215 16.43 5.12 0.06
N PHE A 216 15.64 4.05 -0.02
CA PHE A 216 14.32 4.11 -0.64
C PHE A 216 13.40 5.15 0.04
N PHE A 217 13.36 5.18 1.38
CA PHE A 217 12.56 6.18 2.09
C PHE A 217 13.05 7.60 1.88
N GLU A 218 14.36 7.81 1.78
CA GLU A 218 14.95 9.12 1.45
C GLU A 218 14.52 9.55 0.04
N THR A 219 14.62 8.67 -0.96
CA THR A 219 14.16 8.92 -2.33
C THR A 219 12.65 9.17 -2.41
N LEU A 220 11.85 8.39 -1.67
CA LEU A 220 10.40 8.56 -1.60
C LEU A 220 10.01 9.88 -0.93
N ALA A 221 10.68 10.25 0.17
CA ALA A 221 10.47 11.54 0.82
C ALA A 221 10.86 12.71 -0.08
N GLU A 222 11.97 12.59 -0.82
CA GLU A 222 12.35 13.57 -1.83
C GLU A 222 11.29 13.67 -2.93
N ALA A 223 10.78 12.55 -3.43
CA ALA A 223 9.70 12.56 -4.42
C ALA A 223 8.44 13.24 -3.87
N PHE A 224 8.06 12.99 -2.61
CA PHE A 224 6.91 13.65 -1.98
C PHE A 224 7.05 15.17 -1.95
N VAL A 225 8.20 15.70 -1.50
CA VAL A 225 8.35 17.15 -1.29
C VAL A 225 8.40 17.94 -2.60
N HIS A 226 8.69 17.30 -3.72
CA HIS A 226 8.72 17.91 -5.05
C HIS A 226 7.46 17.61 -5.89
N SER A 227 6.53 16.80 -5.39
CA SER A 227 5.31 16.45 -6.11
C SER A 227 4.22 17.53 -5.93
N GLU A 228 3.39 17.66 -6.96
CA GLU A 228 2.13 18.39 -6.89
C GLU A 228 0.99 17.43 -6.62
N PHE A 229 -0.04 17.88 -5.91
CA PHE A 229 -1.18 17.05 -5.55
C PHE A 229 -2.48 17.74 -5.89
N ILE A 230 -3.53 16.95 -6.07
CA ILE A 230 -4.90 17.45 -6.13
C ILE A 230 -5.69 17.03 -4.92
N THR A 231 -6.54 17.91 -4.45
CA THR A 231 -7.59 17.59 -3.47
C THR A 231 -8.95 18.03 -4.01
N PRO A 232 -10.01 17.26 -3.76
CA PRO A 232 -11.36 17.71 -4.03
C PRO A 232 -11.77 18.84 -3.08
N VAL A 233 -12.57 19.76 -3.61
CA VAL A 233 -13.11 20.89 -2.87
C VAL A 233 -14.62 21.03 -3.05
N GLN A 234 -15.29 21.57 -2.03
CA GLN A 234 -16.70 21.94 -2.12
C GLN A 234 -16.84 23.45 -2.19
N MET A 235 -17.42 23.93 -3.29
CA MET A 235 -17.75 25.33 -3.46
C MET A 235 -19.16 25.59 -2.92
N SER A 236 -19.28 26.40 -1.87
CA SER A 236 -20.58 26.89 -1.39
C SER A 236 -20.70 28.40 -1.63
N ARG A 237 -21.90 28.84 -2.03
CA ARG A 237 -22.22 30.27 -2.11
C ARG A 237 -22.51 30.78 -0.70
N ALA A 238 -21.62 31.59 -0.15
CA ALA A 238 -22.00 32.50 0.93
C ALA A 238 -22.81 33.64 0.31
N GLY A 239 -23.78 34.20 1.04
CA GLY A 239 -24.60 35.31 0.52
C GLY A 239 -23.74 36.45 -0.07
N GLY A 240 -24.06 36.90 -1.28
CA GLY A 240 -23.29 37.89 -2.06
C GLY A 240 -22.35 37.27 -3.12
N ASN A 241 -21.31 38.00 -3.53
CA ASN A 241 -20.27 37.56 -4.49
C ASN A 241 -19.16 36.69 -3.86
N LYS A 242 -19.27 36.30 -2.58
CA LYS A 242 -18.25 35.52 -1.87
C LYS A 242 -18.49 34.02 -2.04
N ARG A 243 -17.46 33.28 -2.45
CA ARG A 243 -17.46 31.81 -2.52
C ARG A 243 -16.69 31.27 -1.32
N ASN A 244 -17.25 30.29 -0.63
CA ASN A 244 -16.53 29.55 0.41
C ASN A 244 -16.04 28.23 -0.19
N ILE A 245 -14.75 27.97 -0.05
CA ILE A 245 -14.12 26.70 -0.44
C ILE A 245 -13.98 25.83 0.81
N GLY A 246 -14.63 24.67 0.80
CA GLY A 246 -14.48 23.65 1.85
C GLY A 246 -13.52 22.55 1.39
N LEU A 247 -12.58 22.16 2.25
CA LEU A 247 -11.63 21.08 2.01
C LEU A 247 -12.12 19.75 2.55
N MET A 248 -11.80 18.68 1.84
CA MET A 248 -12.12 17.34 2.29
C MET A 248 -11.30 16.96 3.53
N SER A 249 -11.88 16.14 4.39
CA SER A 249 -11.21 15.56 5.55
C SER A 249 -11.62 14.11 5.67
N LEU A 250 -10.68 13.23 6.05
CA LEU A 250 -10.95 11.82 6.31
C LEU A 250 -10.54 11.49 7.74
N LYS A 251 -11.24 10.55 8.36
CA LYS A 251 -10.84 10.00 9.65
C LYS A 251 -10.19 8.65 9.44
N ASP A 252 -9.11 8.39 10.15
CA ASP A 252 -8.49 7.07 10.18
C ASP A 252 -9.17 6.16 11.22
N ASN A 253 -8.63 4.95 11.41
CA ASN A 253 -9.13 3.99 12.39
C ASN A 253 -8.95 4.42 13.85
N GLU A 254 -8.16 5.46 14.10
CA GLU A 254 -7.91 6.03 15.42
C GLU A 254 -8.64 7.38 15.61
N ASP A 255 -9.62 7.66 14.74
CA ASP A 255 -10.42 8.89 14.72
C ASP A 255 -9.61 10.17 14.46
N ARG A 256 -8.36 10.03 13.99
CA ARG A 256 -7.49 11.14 13.60
C ARG A 256 -7.96 11.72 12.27
N THR A 257 -8.13 13.03 12.25
CA THR A 257 -8.58 13.75 11.04
C THR A 257 -7.38 14.00 10.13
N LEU A 258 -7.34 13.39 8.96
CA LEU A 258 -6.29 13.49 7.96
C LEU A 258 -6.75 14.31 6.76
N PHE A 259 -5.81 15.02 6.15
CA PHE A 259 -6.03 15.78 4.92
C PHE A 259 -5.77 14.87 3.71
N PRO A 260 -6.80 14.51 2.91
CA PRO A 260 -6.63 13.65 1.76
C PRO A 260 -6.06 14.43 0.56
N ILE A 261 -5.02 13.89 -0.05
CA ILE A 261 -4.44 14.39 -1.30
C ILE A 261 -4.23 13.23 -2.28
N PHE A 262 -4.24 13.54 -3.57
CA PHE A 262 -4.12 12.54 -4.63
C PHE A 262 -2.98 12.93 -5.57
N THR A 263 -2.23 11.93 -6.02
CA THR A 263 -1.10 12.09 -6.95
C THR A 263 -1.54 12.43 -8.36
N ASP A 264 -2.76 12.07 -8.73
CA ASP A 264 -3.28 12.21 -10.09
C ASP A 264 -4.81 12.02 -10.10
N LYS A 265 -5.43 12.29 -11.26
CA LYS A 265 -6.87 12.14 -11.45
C LYS A 265 -7.35 10.69 -11.47
N ILE A 266 -6.52 9.73 -11.87
CA ILE A 266 -6.88 8.31 -11.87
C ILE A 266 -7.13 7.87 -10.43
N CYS A 267 -6.21 8.22 -9.53
CA CYS A 267 -6.31 7.97 -8.09
C CYS A 267 -7.50 8.71 -7.45
N LEU A 268 -7.80 9.95 -7.85
CA LEU A 268 -8.98 10.69 -7.39
C LEU A 268 -10.31 10.06 -7.85
N ASN A 269 -10.36 9.60 -9.10
CA ASN A 269 -11.57 9.06 -9.73
C ASN A 269 -11.86 7.61 -9.34
N ARG A 270 -10.93 6.97 -8.63
CA ARG A 270 -11.07 5.58 -8.22
C ARG A 270 -12.32 5.33 -7.37
N ASN A 271 -12.83 4.11 -7.49
CA ASN A 271 -13.97 3.63 -6.74
C ASN A 271 -13.70 3.76 -5.24
N ARG A 272 -14.66 4.37 -4.54
CA ARG A 272 -14.60 4.67 -3.12
C ARG A 272 -15.92 4.30 -2.45
N PRO A 273 -15.96 4.16 -1.12
CA PRO A 273 -17.21 3.93 -0.40
C PRO A 273 -18.27 4.95 -0.81
N LYS A 274 -19.51 4.49 -1.05
CA LYS A 274 -20.64 5.36 -1.48
C LYS A 274 -20.96 6.50 -0.51
N SER A 275 -20.53 6.38 0.75
CA SER A 275 -20.60 7.44 1.77
C SER A 275 -19.74 8.65 1.43
N ILE A 276 -18.68 8.48 0.62
CA ILE A 276 -17.72 9.52 0.26
C ILE A 276 -18.07 10.11 -1.11
N LYS A 277 -18.81 11.22 -1.06
CA LYS A 277 -19.20 11.99 -2.25
C LYS A 277 -18.16 13.05 -2.55
N ILE A 278 -17.20 12.69 -3.40
CA ILE A 278 -16.29 13.63 -4.06
C ILE A 278 -16.88 13.98 -5.42
N ASP A 279 -16.91 15.27 -5.74
CA ASP A 279 -17.10 15.75 -7.10
C ASP A 279 -15.72 15.95 -7.72
N PRO A 280 -15.27 15.06 -8.63
CA PRO A 280 -13.93 15.12 -9.19
C PRO A 280 -13.72 16.30 -10.15
N SER A 281 -14.78 17.01 -10.53
CA SER A 281 -14.68 18.23 -11.35
C SER A 281 -14.24 19.45 -10.54
N ASN A 282 -14.39 19.43 -9.22
CA ASN A 282 -14.03 20.52 -8.33
C ASN A 282 -12.79 20.14 -7.52
N THR A 283 -11.62 20.47 -8.06
CA THR A 283 -10.32 20.20 -7.41
C THR A 283 -9.48 21.46 -7.34
N ILE A 284 -8.54 21.47 -6.41
CA ILE A 284 -7.42 22.41 -6.41
C ILE A 284 -6.13 21.62 -6.49
N ALA A 285 -5.18 22.12 -7.28
CA ALA A 285 -3.80 21.65 -7.27
C ALA A 285 -3.03 22.41 -6.18
N MET A 286 -2.08 21.72 -5.56
CA MET A 286 -1.20 22.29 -4.53
C MET A 286 0.13 21.59 -4.51
N ASN A 287 1.19 22.33 -4.18
CA ASN A 287 2.49 21.72 -3.94
C ASN A 287 2.54 21.08 -2.53
N PHE A 288 3.60 20.31 -2.26
CA PHE A 288 3.78 19.69 -0.95
C PHE A 288 3.80 20.68 0.23
N PRO A 289 4.54 21.81 0.19
CA PRO A 289 4.51 22.79 1.28
C PRO A 289 3.09 23.26 1.65
N GLU A 290 2.24 23.51 0.66
CA GLU A 290 0.84 23.90 0.86
C GLU A 290 0.01 22.78 1.48
N ALA A 291 0.15 21.55 0.96
CA ALA A 291 -0.52 20.38 1.51
C ALA A 291 -0.08 20.12 2.96
N ALA A 292 1.20 20.27 3.27
CA ALA A 292 1.78 20.14 4.61
C ALA A 292 1.24 21.21 5.56
N ALA A 293 1.15 22.46 5.12
CA ALA A 293 0.58 23.55 5.93
C ALA A 293 -0.87 23.24 6.33
N ILE A 294 -1.70 22.77 5.39
CA ILE A 294 -3.09 22.35 5.66
C ILE A 294 -3.12 21.14 6.60
N GLY A 295 -2.34 20.10 6.29
CA GLY A 295 -2.26 18.86 7.08
C GLY A 295 -1.78 19.06 8.52
N MET A 296 -1.07 20.16 8.80
CA MET A 296 -0.57 20.51 10.13
C MET A 296 -1.43 21.52 10.90
N ARG A 297 -2.13 22.43 10.21
CA ARG A 297 -2.79 23.62 10.85
C ARG A 297 -4.31 23.67 10.68
N GLY A 298 -4.87 22.95 9.72
CA GLY A 298 -6.30 22.99 9.36
C GLY A 298 -7.24 22.15 10.23
N GLY A 299 -6.89 21.82 11.47
CA GLY A 299 -7.61 20.82 12.28
C GLY A 299 -7.32 19.37 11.87
N HIS A 300 -6.32 19.19 11.02
CA HIS A 300 -5.80 17.89 10.60
C HIS A 300 -4.62 17.45 11.48
N GLN A 301 -4.36 16.15 11.48
CA GLN A 301 -3.30 15.47 12.24
C GLN A 301 -2.41 14.65 11.29
N GLY A 302 -2.23 15.15 10.07
CA GLY A 302 -1.49 14.47 9.02
C GLY A 302 -2.14 14.56 7.65
N ILE A 303 -1.46 13.93 6.69
CA ILE A 303 -1.87 13.81 5.30
C ILE A 303 -2.13 12.33 4.97
N LEU A 304 -3.10 12.10 4.10
CA LEU A 304 -3.39 10.80 3.51
C LEU A 304 -3.27 10.89 1.99
N ILE A 305 -2.29 10.20 1.43
CA ILE A 305 -1.98 10.22 -0.01
C ILE A 305 -2.66 9.04 -0.68
N ASN A 306 -3.35 9.32 -1.79
CA ASN A 306 -4.14 8.36 -2.56
C ASN A 306 -5.06 7.52 -1.65
N PRO A 307 -5.95 8.17 -0.88
CA PRO A 307 -6.94 7.43 -0.12
C PRO A 307 -7.80 6.60 -1.09
N PHE A 308 -8.04 5.33 -0.76
CA PHE A 308 -8.72 4.35 -1.62
C PHE A 308 -7.94 3.98 -2.89
N GLY A 309 -6.74 4.54 -3.06
CA GLY A 309 -5.79 4.18 -4.10
C GLY A 309 -5.24 2.77 -3.92
N PRO A 310 -4.61 2.23 -4.97
CA PRO A 310 -3.95 0.93 -4.91
C PRO A 310 -2.83 0.89 -3.85
N VAL A 311 -2.15 2.02 -3.63
CA VAL A 311 -1.31 2.26 -2.46
C VAL A 311 -1.76 3.52 -1.77
N THR A 312 -2.14 3.40 -0.49
CA THR A 312 -2.44 4.54 0.37
C THR A 312 -1.26 4.78 1.30
N VAL A 313 -0.68 5.97 1.25
CA VAL A 313 0.42 6.36 2.14
C VAL A 313 -0.09 7.35 3.18
N ARG A 314 0.24 7.09 4.43
CA ARG A 314 -0.11 7.95 5.56
C ARG A 314 1.13 8.70 6.03
N LEU A 315 1.04 10.03 6.06
CA LEU A 315 2.02 10.89 6.70
C LEU A 315 1.42 11.47 7.98
N PRO A 316 1.68 10.87 9.16
CA PRO A 316 1.19 11.42 10.42
C PRO A 316 1.86 12.78 10.71
N LEU A 317 1.26 13.53 11.62
CA LEU A 317 1.73 14.88 11.98
C LEU A 317 3.21 14.91 12.35
N GLU A 318 3.70 13.92 13.10
CA GLU A 318 5.09 13.82 13.53
C GLU A 318 6.04 13.65 12.33
N ALA A 319 5.64 12.86 11.34
CA ALA A 319 6.42 12.67 10.12
C ALA A 319 6.46 13.94 9.28
N LEU A 320 5.33 14.65 9.14
CA LEU A 320 5.28 15.94 8.44
C LEU A 320 6.16 16.98 9.11
N GLN A 321 6.12 17.08 10.45
CA GLN A 321 7.00 17.97 11.21
C GLN A 321 8.47 17.60 11.04
N GLY A 322 8.79 16.30 10.99
CA GLY A 322 10.14 15.82 10.73
C GLY A 322 10.66 16.21 9.35
N ILE A 323 9.85 16.01 8.30
CA ILE A 323 10.21 16.34 6.91
C ILE A 323 10.38 17.86 6.75
N THR A 324 9.37 18.63 7.12
CA THR A 324 9.35 20.09 6.96
C THR A 324 10.33 20.83 7.88
N GLY A 325 10.63 20.24 9.04
CA GLY A 325 11.64 20.73 9.97
C GLY A 325 13.08 20.37 9.59
N SER A 326 13.29 19.51 8.60
CA SER A 326 14.62 19.06 8.20
C SER A 326 15.45 20.21 7.58
N ALA A 327 16.76 20.18 7.79
CA ALA A 327 17.67 21.17 7.22
C ALA A 327 17.66 21.17 5.68
N ALA A 328 17.49 19.98 5.07
CA ALA A 328 17.39 19.84 3.62
C ALA A 328 16.13 20.55 3.07
N PHE A 329 14.98 20.33 3.71
CA PHE A 329 13.73 20.99 3.32
C PHE A 329 13.82 22.52 3.49
N LYS A 330 14.27 22.99 4.66
CA LYS A 330 14.40 24.44 4.92
C LYS A 330 15.42 25.13 4.00
N ARG A 331 16.47 24.44 3.58
CA ARG A 331 17.45 24.98 2.63
C ARG A 331 16.81 25.26 1.25
N GLU A 332 15.88 24.40 0.85
CA GLU A 332 15.27 24.49 -0.48
C GLU A 332 13.99 25.33 -0.49
N PHE A 333 13.08 25.06 0.45
CA PHE A 333 11.76 25.67 0.50
C PHE A 333 11.67 26.79 1.55
N GLY A 334 12.75 27.06 2.30
CA GLY A 334 12.75 28.07 3.36
C GLY A 334 11.69 27.78 4.42
N ASP A 335 10.98 28.83 4.82
CA ASP A 335 9.85 28.76 5.73
C ASP A 335 8.51 28.69 4.96
N ALA A 336 8.48 28.10 3.76
CA ALA A 336 7.28 28.03 2.91
C ALA A 336 6.04 27.54 3.68
N VAL A 337 6.14 26.42 4.40
CA VAL A 337 5.05 25.87 5.22
C VAL A 337 4.59 26.84 6.31
N GLU A 338 5.51 27.63 6.86
CA GLU A 338 5.17 28.60 7.90
C GLU A 338 4.49 29.85 7.35
N ASN A 339 4.92 30.28 6.17
CA ASN A 339 4.41 31.42 5.44
C ASN A 339 3.13 31.13 4.67
N THR A 340 2.84 29.85 4.36
CA THR A 340 1.57 29.46 3.73
C THR A 340 0.41 29.69 4.69
N SER A 341 -0.41 30.70 4.40
CA SER A 341 -1.73 30.83 5.01
C SER A 341 -2.68 29.84 4.33
N VAL A 342 -3.41 29.09 5.16
CA VAL A 342 -4.46 28.17 4.68
C VAL A 342 -5.55 28.95 3.94
N GLU A 343 -5.82 30.19 4.32
CA GLU A 343 -6.76 31.07 3.62
C GLU A 343 -6.25 31.54 2.26
N GLU A 344 -4.94 31.72 2.08
CA GLU A 344 -4.31 32.12 0.81
C GLU A 344 -4.37 30.99 -0.23
N VAL A 345 -4.07 29.75 0.18
CA VAL A 345 -4.21 28.55 -0.67
C VAL A 345 -5.65 28.39 -1.17
N LEU A 346 -6.63 28.88 -0.40
CA LEU A 346 -8.05 28.80 -0.71
C LEU A 346 -8.62 30.08 -1.35
N GLY A 347 -7.78 31.02 -1.79
CA GLY A 347 -8.20 32.19 -2.57
C GLY A 347 -8.69 33.41 -1.77
N GLY A 348 -8.33 33.54 -0.49
CA GLY A 348 -8.43 34.77 0.29
C GLY A 348 -9.60 34.88 1.30
N ALA A 349 -9.62 36.01 2.02
CA ALA A 349 -10.41 36.26 3.24
C ALA A 349 -11.91 35.91 3.14
N GLY A 350 -12.25 34.72 3.63
CA GLY A 350 -13.59 34.15 3.58
C GLY A 350 -13.59 32.63 3.40
N ALA A 351 -12.50 32.08 2.87
CA ALA A 351 -12.23 30.65 2.93
C ALA A 351 -12.11 30.20 4.40
N ARG A 352 -12.87 29.17 4.76
CA ARG A 352 -12.73 28.47 6.03
C ARG A 352 -12.46 27.02 5.69
N VAL A 353 -11.48 26.42 6.37
CA VAL A 353 -11.45 24.95 6.50
C VAL A 353 -12.63 24.58 7.38
N THR A 354 -13.81 24.52 6.79
CA THR A 354 -14.84 23.64 7.31
C THR A 354 -14.41 22.26 6.88
N PRO A 355 -14.03 21.36 7.81
CA PRO A 355 -13.86 19.98 7.44
C PRO A 355 -15.14 19.58 6.72
N ILE A 356 -15.02 18.94 5.56
CA ILE A 356 -16.15 18.18 5.03
C ILE A 356 -16.28 16.99 5.99
N GLU A 357 -16.80 17.23 7.19
CA GLU A 357 -17.46 16.23 8.01
C GLU A 357 -18.74 15.85 7.27
N LYS A 358 -18.57 15.09 6.20
CA LYS A 358 -19.54 14.06 5.90
C LYS A 358 -18.99 12.77 6.46
N GLN A 359 -18.94 12.71 7.78
CA GLN A 359 -19.51 11.53 8.40
C GLN A 359 -20.98 11.52 7.97
N VAL A 360 -21.27 10.85 6.85
CA VAL A 360 -22.60 10.25 6.73
C VAL A 360 -22.57 9.18 7.80
N GLU A 361 -22.87 9.53 9.06
CA GLU A 361 -23.12 8.54 10.09
C GLU A 361 -24.33 7.77 9.60
N VAL A 362 -24.05 6.59 9.10
CA VAL A 362 -25.05 5.72 8.56
C VAL A 362 -25.52 4.86 9.71
N THR A 363 -26.78 5.03 10.10
CA THR A 363 -27.40 4.07 11.00
C THR A 363 -27.79 2.85 10.17
N LEU A 364 -27.21 1.70 10.52
CA LEU A 364 -27.60 0.40 10.00
C LEU A 364 -28.72 -0.14 10.89
N ALA A 365 -29.91 -0.27 10.32
CA ALA A 365 -31.06 -0.81 11.03
C ALA A 365 -31.66 -1.99 10.26
N PRO A 366 -32.26 -2.97 10.95
CA PRO A 366 -33.07 -3.96 10.27
C PRO A 366 -34.22 -3.25 9.56
N PRO A 367 -34.50 -3.57 8.29
CA PRO A 367 -35.68 -3.04 7.62
C PRO A 367 -36.95 -3.40 8.40
N PRO A 368 -37.95 -2.51 8.50
CA PRO A 368 -39.20 -2.83 9.19
C PRO A 368 -39.86 -4.08 8.61
N GLU A 369 -40.22 -5.03 9.46
CA GLU A 369 -40.92 -6.27 9.09
C GLU A 369 -42.31 -6.01 8.45
N ALA A 370 -42.86 -4.81 8.65
CA ALA A 370 -44.08 -4.33 8.02
C ALA A 370 -43.78 -3.42 6.80
N GLY A 371 -44.65 -3.43 5.80
CA GLY A 371 -44.53 -2.56 4.62
C GLY A 371 -43.81 -3.21 3.44
N GLU A 372 -43.03 -2.42 2.68
CA GLU A 372 -42.42 -2.86 1.41
C GLU A 372 -41.40 -4.00 1.57
N TYR A 373 -40.66 -4.03 2.68
CA TYR A 373 -39.63 -5.04 2.93
C TYR A 373 -40.19 -6.46 3.05
N ARG A 374 -41.41 -6.63 3.56
CA ARG A 374 -42.05 -7.96 3.65
C ARG A 374 -42.14 -8.64 2.28
N PHE A 375 -42.59 -7.88 1.28
CA PHE A 375 -42.74 -8.37 -0.10
C PHE A 375 -41.38 -8.58 -0.76
N MET A 376 -40.42 -7.69 -0.49
CA MET A 376 -39.03 -7.85 -0.95
C MET A 376 -38.40 -9.12 -0.39
N ARG A 377 -38.55 -9.39 0.91
CA ARG A 377 -38.00 -10.58 1.57
C ARG A 377 -38.54 -11.88 0.96
N GLU A 378 -39.85 -11.96 0.72
CA GLU A 378 -40.45 -13.14 0.08
C GLU A 378 -39.93 -13.35 -1.34
N ALA A 379 -39.80 -12.27 -2.12
CA ALA A 379 -39.26 -12.33 -3.49
C ALA A 379 -37.78 -12.73 -3.51
N ILE A 380 -36.96 -12.16 -2.60
CA ILE A 380 -35.54 -12.48 -2.44
C ILE A 380 -35.38 -13.94 -2.02
N ARG A 381 -36.12 -14.42 -1.00
CA ARG A 381 -36.06 -15.82 -0.56
C ARG A 381 -36.39 -16.79 -1.69
N LYS A 382 -37.43 -16.49 -2.49
CA LYS A 382 -37.81 -17.32 -3.64
C LYS A 382 -36.74 -17.35 -4.72
N TYR A 383 -36.11 -16.21 -5.01
CA TYR A 383 -35.01 -16.12 -5.96
C TYR A 383 -33.78 -16.90 -5.45
N CYS A 384 -33.31 -16.60 -4.24
CA CYS A 384 -32.13 -17.26 -3.66
C CYS A 384 -32.33 -18.77 -3.49
N GLY A 385 -33.55 -19.23 -3.16
CA GLY A 385 -33.86 -20.67 -3.10
C GLY A 385 -33.78 -21.41 -4.45
N ALA A 386 -33.83 -20.69 -5.57
CA ALA A 386 -33.67 -21.25 -6.92
C ALA A 386 -32.22 -21.21 -7.44
N HIS A 387 -31.31 -20.55 -6.72
CA HIS A 387 -29.92 -20.30 -7.12
C HIS A 387 -28.96 -20.94 -6.11
N SER A 388 -28.34 -22.06 -6.51
CA SER A 388 -27.53 -22.90 -5.61
C SER A 388 -26.21 -22.26 -5.18
N ASP A 389 -25.75 -21.25 -5.90
CA ASP A 389 -24.53 -20.45 -5.72
C ASP A 389 -24.68 -19.31 -4.71
N ILE A 390 -25.89 -19.05 -4.23
CA ILE A 390 -26.16 -18.07 -3.17
C ILE A 390 -26.25 -18.80 -1.83
N VAL A 391 -25.36 -18.46 -0.88
CA VAL A 391 -25.30 -19.10 0.44
C VAL A 391 -26.06 -18.27 1.48
N LYS A 392 -25.84 -16.95 1.52
CA LYS A 392 -26.49 -16.02 2.44
C LYS A 392 -26.81 -14.71 1.75
N VAL A 393 -27.95 -14.11 2.10
CA VAL A 393 -28.31 -12.75 1.70
C VAL A 393 -28.92 -12.04 2.88
N GLY A 394 -28.40 -10.86 3.21
CA GLY A 394 -28.94 -9.98 4.22
C GLY A 394 -29.26 -8.61 3.64
N ILE A 395 -30.43 -8.08 3.97
CA ILE A 395 -30.84 -6.72 3.61
C ILE A 395 -30.78 -5.83 4.85
N ILE A 396 -30.09 -4.70 4.72
CA ILE A 396 -29.92 -3.70 5.78
C ILE A 396 -30.51 -2.39 5.29
N LEU A 397 -31.26 -1.70 6.15
CA LEU A 397 -31.70 -0.34 5.88
C LEU A 397 -30.61 0.63 6.30
N GLN A 398 -30.06 1.33 5.32
CA GLN A 398 -29.04 2.34 5.47
C GLN A 398 -29.71 3.72 5.59
N THR A 399 -29.58 4.40 6.73
CA THR A 399 -30.12 5.77 6.90
C THR A 399 -29.02 6.75 7.28
N GLU A 400 -28.92 7.85 6.53
CA GLU A 400 -28.03 8.98 6.86
C GLU A 400 -28.59 9.73 8.08
N LYS A 401 -27.84 9.77 9.19
CA LYS A 401 -28.28 10.32 10.49
C LYS A 401 -28.71 11.79 10.41
N ASP A 402 -28.08 12.58 9.54
CA ASP A 402 -28.42 13.99 9.31
C ASP A 402 -29.48 14.21 8.21
N ASN A 403 -29.90 13.15 7.53
CA ASN A 403 -30.93 13.21 6.49
C ASN A 403 -31.79 11.95 6.47
N ASN A 404 -32.81 11.94 7.34
CA ASN A 404 -33.82 10.88 7.42
C ASN A 404 -34.59 10.60 6.11
N ALA A 405 -34.48 11.48 5.09
CA ALA A 405 -35.06 11.28 3.76
C ALA A 405 -34.13 10.52 2.80
N ARG A 406 -32.83 10.42 3.10
CA ARG A 406 -31.86 9.61 2.35
C ARG A 406 -31.71 8.24 3.00
N ARG A 407 -32.50 7.31 2.48
CA ARG A 407 -32.50 5.90 2.85
C ARG A 407 -32.12 5.06 1.64
N ALA A 408 -31.34 4.02 1.86
CA ALA A 408 -31.01 3.03 0.84
C ALA A 408 -31.05 1.62 1.44
N TYR A 409 -31.39 0.62 0.63
CA TYR A 409 -31.20 -0.77 1.01
C TYR A 409 -29.79 -1.24 0.66
N LEU A 410 -29.09 -1.86 1.61
CA LEU A 410 -27.81 -2.52 1.36
C LEU A 410 -28.02 -4.03 1.36
N CYS A 411 -27.66 -4.68 0.26
CA CYS A 411 -27.73 -6.12 0.06
C CYS A 411 -26.35 -6.74 0.30
N VAL A 412 -26.16 -7.40 1.44
CA VAL A 412 -24.95 -8.14 1.76
C VAL A 412 -25.13 -9.58 1.26
N MET A 413 -24.25 -10.02 0.36
CA MET A 413 -24.41 -11.33 -0.31
C MET A 413 -23.18 -12.22 -0.14
N ASP A 414 -23.43 -13.48 0.14
CA ASP A 414 -22.45 -14.55 0.14
C ASP A 414 -22.67 -15.40 -1.13
N CYS A 415 -21.94 -15.05 -2.18
CA CYS A 415 -21.90 -15.71 -3.49
C CYS A 415 -20.53 -15.46 -4.14
N PRO A 416 -20.14 -16.22 -5.18
CA PRO A 416 -18.92 -15.95 -5.95
C PRO A 416 -18.90 -14.50 -6.46
N GLU A 417 -17.76 -13.81 -6.32
CA GLU A 417 -17.63 -12.38 -6.63
C GLU A 417 -17.95 -12.09 -8.11
N GLU A 418 -17.63 -13.02 -9.01
CA GLU A 418 -17.87 -12.89 -10.45
C GLU A 418 -19.37 -12.90 -10.78
N ARG A 419 -20.20 -13.51 -9.93
CA ARG A 419 -21.65 -13.62 -10.12
C ARG A 419 -22.44 -12.58 -9.33
N LEU A 420 -21.78 -11.84 -8.44
CA LEU A 420 -22.42 -10.79 -7.63
C LEU A 420 -23.15 -9.74 -8.50
N PRO A 421 -22.57 -9.21 -9.60
CA PRO A 421 -23.28 -8.22 -10.43
C PRO A 421 -24.55 -8.79 -11.08
N GLU A 422 -24.52 -10.05 -11.50
CA GLU A 422 -25.66 -10.74 -12.13
C GLU A 422 -26.80 -10.93 -11.13
N HIS A 423 -26.51 -11.53 -9.97
CA HIS A 423 -27.52 -11.77 -8.94
C HIS A 423 -28.06 -10.46 -8.36
N PHE A 424 -27.21 -9.47 -8.15
CA PHE A 424 -27.64 -8.17 -7.65
C PHE A 424 -28.62 -7.49 -8.64
N LYS A 425 -28.31 -7.51 -9.93
CA LYS A 425 -29.19 -6.96 -10.98
C LYS A 425 -30.56 -7.65 -10.98
N ALA A 426 -30.59 -8.97 -10.80
CA ALA A 426 -31.83 -9.74 -10.70
C ALA A 426 -32.64 -9.39 -9.44
N ILE A 427 -31.98 -9.30 -8.28
CA ILE A 427 -32.59 -8.93 -7.00
C ILE A 427 -33.17 -7.51 -7.06
N VAL A 428 -32.44 -6.53 -7.61
CA VAL A 428 -32.94 -5.17 -7.80
C VAL A 428 -34.18 -5.17 -8.68
N LYS A 429 -34.17 -5.92 -9.79
CA LYS A 429 -35.34 -6.03 -10.69
C LYS A 429 -36.56 -6.61 -9.98
N LEU A 430 -36.37 -7.60 -9.10
CA LEU A 430 -37.42 -8.20 -8.30
C LEU A 430 -37.97 -7.26 -7.22
N CYS A 431 -37.10 -6.46 -6.59
CA CYS A 431 -37.48 -5.56 -5.50
C CYS A 431 -38.10 -4.24 -5.97
N ARG A 432 -37.74 -3.77 -7.18
CA ARG A 432 -38.15 -2.47 -7.73
C ARG A 432 -39.67 -2.19 -7.69
N PRO A 433 -40.57 -3.15 -7.94
CA PRO A 433 -42.03 -2.92 -7.83
C PRO A 433 -42.50 -2.61 -6.41
N PHE A 434 -41.75 -3.05 -5.40
CA PHE A 434 -42.10 -2.90 -3.99
C PHE A 434 -41.46 -1.67 -3.33
N MET A 435 -40.32 -1.22 -3.85
CA MET A 435 -39.53 -0.07 -3.39
C MET A 435 -40.22 1.28 -3.67
N LYS A 436 -41.17 1.67 -2.81
CA LYS A 436 -41.94 2.91 -2.94
C LYS A 436 -41.38 4.02 -2.04
N ALA A 437 -40.99 3.69 -0.82
CA ALA A 437 -40.45 4.62 0.17
C ALA A 437 -38.94 4.80 0.03
N VAL A 438 -38.21 3.70 -0.23
CA VAL A 438 -36.77 3.69 -0.42
C VAL A 438 -36.47 3.34 -1.87
N LYS A 439 -35.90 4.27 -2.65
CA LYS A 439 -35.70 4.11 -4.11
C LYS A 439 -34.32 3.59 -4.49
N GLU A 440 -33.39 3.52 -3.55
CA GLU A 440 -32.00 3.17 -3.78
C GLU A 440 -31.67 1.80 -3.16
N MET A 441 -30.87 1.01 -3.87
CA MET A 441 -30.34 -0.27 -3.38
C MET A 441 -28.90 -0.46 -3.86
N GLY A 442 -28.03 -1.00 -3.01
CA GLY A 442 -26.65 -1.38 -3.33
C GLY A 442 -26.35 -2.82 -2.93
N ALA A 443 -25.24 -3.38 -3.41
CA ALA A 443 -24.74 -4.67 -2.96
C ALA A 443 -23.27 -4.60 -2.54
N ILE A 444 -22.90 -5.49 -1.62
CA ILE A 444 -21.54 -5.75 -1.18
C ILE A 444 -21.38 -7.26 -0.93
N PRO A 445 -20.27 -7.89 -1.35
CA PRO A 445 -20.01 -9.27 -0.98
C PRO A 445 -19.69 -9.35 0.52
N ILE A 446 -20.09 -10.44 1.15
CA ILE A 446 -19.93 -10.61 2.60
C ILE A 446 -18.45 -10.56 3.03
N ALA A 447 -17.55 -11.06 2.19
CA ALA A 447 -16.10 -11.03 2.40
C ALA A 447 -15.53 -9.59 2.49
N GLN A 448 -16.20 -8.62 1.86
CA GLN A 448 -15.79 -7.21 1.86
C GLN A 448 -16.59 -6.37 2.86
N ALA A 449 -17.38 -7.01 3.74
CA ALA A 449 -18.22 -6.34 4.73
C ALA A 449 -17.85 -6.79 6.16
N PRO A 450 -16.76 -6.27 6.76
CA PRO A 450 -16.33 -6.67 8.12
C PRO A 450 -17.39 -6.47 9.20
N PHE A 451 -18.29 -5.49 9.02
CA PHE A 451 -19.41 -5.23 9.93
C PHE A 451 -20.52 -6.29 9.84
N ALA A 452 -20.59 -7.06 8.75
CA ALA A 452 -21.69 -7.99 8.48
C ALA A 452 -21.74 -9.12 9.51
N GLU A 453 -20.59 -9.64 9.95
CA GLU A 453 -20.52 -10.68 10.98
C GLU A 453 -21.13 -10.21 12.30
N GLN A 454 -20.72 -9.04 12.77
CA GLN A 454 -21.25 -8.45 14.00
C GLN A 454 -22.74 -8.11 13.86
N TYR A 455 -23.15 -7.51 12.74
CA TYR A 455 -24.54 -7.11 12.51
C TYR A 455 -25.49 -8.32 12.42
N PHE A 456 -25.15 -9.34 11.63
CA PHE A 456 -25.99 -10.53 11.46
C PHE A 456 -25.85 -11.57 12.59
N SER A 457 -24.94 -11.35 13.55
CA SER A 457 -24.98 -12.07 14.83
C SER A 457 -26.18 -11.65 15.70
N GLN A 458 -26.70 -10.44 15.48
CA GLN A 458 -27.81 -9.84 16.24
C GLN A 458 -29.10 -9.69 15.41
N ASN A 459 -29.03 -9.88 14.09
CA ASN A 459 -30.13 -9.70 13.15
C ASN A 459 -30.21 -10.87 12.17
N GLU A 460 -31.42 -11.29 11.77
CA GLU A 460 -31.59 -12.40 10.84
C GLU A 460 -31.19 -12.07 9.41
N TYR A 461 -30.58 -13.04 8.72
CA TYR A 461 -30.42 -12.99 7.28
C TYR A 461 -31.79 -13.08 6.57
N THR A 462 -31.94 -12.31 5.49
CA THR A 462 -33.10 -12.39 4.60
C THR A 462 -33.19 -13.78 3.97
N TYR A 463 -32.06 -14.39 3.63
CA TYR A 463 -31.93 -15.78 3.18
C TYR A 463 -30.66 -16.40 3.75
N ASN A 464 -30.75 -17.63 4.25
CA ASN A 464 -29.59 -18.41 4.70
C ASN A 464 -29.83 -19.87 4.34
N LYS A 465 -29.00 -20.41 3.44
CA LYS A 465 -29.08 -21.78 2.97
C LYS A 465 -28.83 -22.81 4.08
N LEU A 466 -28.11 -22.43 5.14
CA LEU A 466 -27.78 -23.28 6.29
C LEU A 466 -28.87 -23.32 7.37
N MET A 467 -29.94 -22.53 7.22
CA MET A 467 -31.10 -22.52 8.13
C MET A 467 -32.42 -22.92 7.44
N GLY A 468 -32.32 -23.56 6.26
CA GLY A 468 -33.46 -24.09 5.50
C GLY A 468 -33.65 -25.59 5.68
#